data_AF-A0A6J4N5Y9-F1
#
_entry.id   AF-A0A6J4N5Y9-F1
#
_cell.length_a   1.000
_cell.length_b   1.000
_cell.length_c   1.000
_cell.angle_alpha   90.00
_cell.angle_beta   90.00
_cell.angle_gamma   90.00
#
_symmetry.space_group_name_H-M   'P 1'
#
loop_
_entity.id
_entity.type
_entity.pdbx_description
1 polymer ?
#
loop_
_entity_poly.entity_id
_entity_poly.type
_entity_poly.pdbx_seq_one_letter_code
_entity_poly.pdbx_strand_id
1 'polypeptide(L)' 'RYDIVQHSNQLVTVTPWPFEDEKFTVNVEACNLDKVKFDSNEEIKEALHKAPREVLEWTFVKS' A
#
# COMPACT_ATOMS: atom_id res chain seq x y z
N ARG A 1 -9.80 9.50 17.06
CA ARG A 1 -8.43 9.42 16.52
C ARG A 1 -8.10 7.95 16.37
N TYR A 2 -7.53 7.55 15.24
CA TYR A 2 -7.05 6.20 15.03
C TYR A 2 -5.53 6.22 15.06
N ASP A 3 -4.93 5.32 15.83
CA ASP A 3 -3.49 5.09 15.80
C ASP A 3 -3.24 3.75 15.12
N ILE A 4 -2.32 3.75 14.14
CA ILE A 4 -1.97 2.59 13.32
C ILE A 4 -0.50 2.26 13.61
N VAL A 5 -0.22 1.00 13.94
CA VAL A 5 1.13 0.53 14.27
C VAL A 5 1.42 -0.75 13.49
N GLN A 6 2.53 -0.76 12.76
CA GLN A 6 3.10 -1.98 12.18
C GLN A 6 4.17 -2.53 13.12
N HIS A 7 3.99 -3.77 13.56
CA HIS A 7 4.89 -4.45 14.48
C HIS A 7 6.05 -5.12 13.74
N SER A 8 7.07 -5.54 14.48
CA SER A 8 8.25 -6.22 13.92
C SER A 8 7.92 -7.57 13.25
N ASN A 9 6.78 -8.17 13.58
CA ASN A 9 6.24 -9.37 12.94
C ASN A 9 5.42 -9.07 11.68
N GLN A 10 5.46 -7.84 11.17
CA GLN A 10 4.74 -7.33 9.98
C GLN A 10 3.22 -7.23 10.12
N LEU A 11 2.64 -7.58 11.26
CA LEU A 11 1.22 -7.38 11.53
C LEU A 11 0.93 -5.92 11.84
N VAL A 12 -0.25 -5.46 11.43
CA VAL A 12 -0.71 -4.09 11.64
C VAL A 12 -1.88 -4.07 12.61
N THR A 13 -1.83 -3.20 13.62
CA THR A 13 -2.92 -2.99 14.58
C THR A 13 -3.47 -1.58 14.46
N VAL A 14 -4.78 -1.41 14.65
CA VAL A 14 -5.47 -0.11 14.67
C VAL A 14 -6.18 0.08 16.01
N THR A 15 -6.03 1.24 16.65
CA THR A 15 -6.69 1.55 17.93
C THR A 15 -7.47 2.87 17.85
N PRO A 16 -8.77 2.88 18.21
CA PRO A 16 -9.61 1.70 18.50
C PRO A 16 -9.84 0.85 17.25
N TRP A 17 -10.07 -0.45 17.41
CA TRP A 17 -10.31 -1.38 16.30
C TRP A 17 -11.63 -1.05 15.60
N PRO A 18 -11.62 -0.62 14.31
CA PRO A 18 -12.83 -0.15 13.63
C PRO A 18 -13.49 -1.21 12.75
N PHE A 19 -12.95 -2.43 12.69
CA PHE A 19 -13.38 -3.46 11.76
C PHE A 19 -14.22 -4.53 12.48
N GLU A 20 -15.16 -5.14 11.75
CA GLU A 20 -15.98 -6.23 12.27
C GLU A 20 -15.14 -7.51 12.45
N ASP A 21 -14.34 -7.84 11.44
CA ASP A 21 -13.43 -8.98 11.49
C ASP A 21 -12.26 -8.74 12.45
N GLU A 22 -11.79 -9.81 13.10
CA GLU A 22 -10.62 -9.75 13.99
C GLU A 22 -9.29 -9.70 13.22
N LYS A 23 -9.31 -10.14 11.96
CA LYS A 23 -8.13 -10.22 11.10
C LYS A 23 -8.53 -10.17 9.63
N PHE A 24 -7.80 -9.38 8.86
CA PHE A 24 -7.92 -9.36 7.39
C PHE A 24 -6.60 -8.95 6.75
N THR A 25 -6.44 -9.27 5.48
CA THR A 25 -5.26 -8.91 4.69
C THR A 25 -5.66 -7.93 3.60
N VAL A 26 -4.92 -6.83 3.47
CA VAL A 26 -5.08 -5.84 2.42
C VAL A 26 -3.91 -5.96 1.46
N ASN A 27 -4.22 -6.05 0.18
CA ASN A 27 -3.26 -6.08 -0.91
C ASN A 27 -3.44 -4.83 -1.78
N VAL A 28 -2.34 -4.14 -2.06
CA VAL A 28 -2.31 -2.94 -2.90
C VAL A 28 -1.28 -3.15 -4.00
N GLU A 29 -1.73 -3.10 -5.26
CA GLU A 29 -0.82 -3.03 -6.39
C GLU A 29 -0.30 -1.59 -6.53
N ALA A 30 1.01 -1.43 -6.43
CA ALA A 30 1.70 -0.16 -6.59
C ALA A 30 2.62 -0.20 -7.81
N CYS A 31 2.69 0.93 -8.51
CA CYS A 31 3.62 1.15 -9.61
C CYS A 31 4.35 2.46 -9.32
N ASN A 32 5.61 2.34 -8.91
CA ASN A 32 6.44 3.50 -8.57
C ASN A 32 7.10 4.04 -9.84
N LEU A 33 6.98 5.35 -10.06
CA LEU A 33 7.65 6.04 -11.16
C LEU A 33 8.83 6.86 -10.61
N ASP A 34 9.98 6.77 -11.26
CA ASP A 34 11.21 7.46 -10.84
C ASP A 34 11.16 8.99 -11.02
N LYS A 35 10.15 9.49 -11.74
CA LYS A 35 9.99 10.91 -12.07
C LYS A 35 8.59 11.40 -11.72
N VAL A 36 8.53 12.63 -11.22
CA VAL A 36 7.29 13.31 -10.83
C VAL A 36 6.66 14.09 -11.99
N LYS A 37 7.48 14.53 -12.95
CA LYS A 37 7.05 15.33 -14.10
C LYS A 37 7.49 14.66 -15.40
N PHE A 38 6.65 14.81 -16.41
CA PHE A 38 6.82 14.26 -17.74
C PHE A 38 6.48 15.34 -18.75
N ASP A 39 7.20 15.37 -19.86
CA ASP A 39 7.07 16.44 -20.86
C ASP A 39 5.95 16.12 -21.87
N SER A 40 5.49 14.87 -21.92
CA SER A 40 4.39 14.45 -22.79
C SER A 40 3.59 13.28 -22.21
N ASN A 41 2.38 13.10 -22.73
CA ASN A 41 1.53 11.97 -22.37
C ASN A 41 2.13 10.62 -22.81
N GLU A 42 2.83 10.57 -23.94
CA GLU A 42 3.45 9.33 -24.42
C GLU A 42 4.60 8.90 -23.50
N GLU A 43 5.37 9.85 -22.95
CA GLU A 43 6.41 9.55 -21.96
C GLU A 43 5.83 8.93 -20.68
N ILE A 44 4.71 9.44 -20.17
CA ILE A 44 3.99 8.87 -19.02
C ILE A 44 3.55 7.44 -19.30
N LYS A 45 2.93 7.19 -20.46
CA LYS A 45 2.43 5.87 -20.81
C LYS A 45 3.56 4.85 -20.91
N GLU A 46 4.69 5.22 -21.52
CA GLU A 46 5.86 4.34 -21.55
C GLU A 46 6.43 4.08 -20.16
N ALA A 47 6.52 5.11 -19.31
CA ALA A 47 7.00 4.97 -17.95
C ALA A 47 6.12 4.02 -17.12
N LEU A 48 4.79 4.14 -17.22
CA LEU A 48 3.83 3.25 -16.56
C LEU A 48 3.91 1.80 -17.06
N HIS A 49 4.18 1.58 -18.35
CA HIS A 49 4.36 0.24 -18.90
C HIS A 49 5.69 -0.41 -18.48
N LYS A 50 6.76 0.38 -18.37
CA LYS A 50 8.10 -0.11 -18.04
C LYS A 50 8.30 -0.26 -16.53
N ALA A 51 7.58 0.51 -15.72
CA ALA A 51 7.76 0.50 -14.28
C ALA A 51 7.32 -0.85 -13.67
N PRO A 52 8.10 -1.37 -12.72
CA PRO A 52 7.78 -2.63 -12.06
C PRO A 52 6.49 -2.50 -11.25
N ARG A 53 5.66 -3.54 -11.32
CA ARG A 53 4.48 -3.66 -10.46
C ARG A 53 4.87 -4.40 -9.20
N GLU A 54 4.61 -3.76 -8.08
CA GLU A 54 4.86 -4.32 -6.75
C GLU A 54 3.53 -4.53 -6.06
N VAL A 55 3.40 -5.64 -5.32
CA VAL A 55 2.24 -5.89 -4.47
C VAL A 55 2.67 -5.60 -3.04
N LEU A 56 2.04 -4.61 -2.42
CA LEU A 56 2.19 -4.31 -1.01
C LEU A 56 1.10 -5.06 -0.24
N GLU A 57 1.50 -5.86 0.73
CA GLU A 57 0.60 -6.65 1.56
C GLU A 57 0.72 -6.23 3.02
N TRP A 58 -0.42 -6.00 3.67
CA TRP A 58 -0.50 -5.81 5.11
C TRP A 58 -1.58 -6.69 5.71
N THR A 59 -1.24 -7.38 6.79
CA THR A 59 -2.20 -8.16 7.58
C THR A 59 -2.58 -7.38 8.82
N PHE A 60 -3.84 -6.95 8.89
CA PHE A 60 -4.40 -6.25 10.03
C PHE A 60 -4.93 -7.26 11.05
N VAL A 61 -4.63 -7.04 12.34
CA VAL A 61 -5.11 -7.86 13.45
C VAL A 61 -5.59 -6.98 14.60
N LYS A 62 -6.66 -7.41 15.27
CA LYS A 62 -7.12 -6.79 16.50
C LYS A 62 -6.07 -7.01 17.60
N SER A 63 -5.66 -5.93 18.27
CA SER A 63 -4.69 -5.95 19.37
C SER A 63 -5.25 -6.54 20.65
#